data_AF-A0A4R7LGP9-F1
#
_entry.id   AF-A0A4R7LGP9-F1
#
_cell.length_a   1.000
_cell.length_b   1.000
_cell.length_c   1.000
_cell.angle_alpha   90.00
_cell.angle_beta   90.00
_cell.angle_gamma   90.00
#
_symmetry.space_group_name_H-M   'P 1'
#
loop_
_entity.id
_entity.type
_entity.pdbx_description
1 polymer ?
#
loop_
_entity_poly.entity_id
_entity_poly.type
_entity_poly.pdbx_seq_one_letter_code
_entity_poly.pdbx_strand_id
1 'polypeptide(L)'
;MILNSAVKAFGILSVSALIACGGSGDNPVTGGTVDTDVDPTDPNVVTGQKFAFDRSVGLVANSIEFRENVAGDPSDDQLVINNIPFDTTTGEYDRTGTLPNGWGLYQNTERNLEGRLQYFAVFNQSATADVEGGVAASPQYRGSIGNAGAVIRRSGTPVSLPVAGIFNYTGSYSGIREIDNDLDTTGTVPGITLVTGDALVRVDYGDFDVTGDIVGSISNRNVYDVNGTFLGSLSNVSLAEALIDRPTQTINESGASSQDGLLSGTWEGVFGGPTGNEIAAYVILNGTTPSTPGATPTDPVIPGVDVRELGVLLVAQ
;
A
#
# COMPACT_ATOMS: atom_id res chain seq x y z
N MET A 1 28.15 -41.17 -62.81
CA MET A 1 28.47 -40.39 -61.59
C MET A 1 27.87 -41.14 -60.40
N ILE A 2 28.51 -42.27 -60.05
CA ILE A 2 29.25 -42.52 -58.80
C ILE A 2 28.33 -42.53 -57.57
N LEU A 3 27.95 -43.75 -57.15
CA LEU A 3 27.58 -44.07 -55.77
C LEU A 3 28.79 -43.78 -54.86
N ASN A 4 28.55 -43.11 -53.74
CA ASN A 4 29.45 -43.16 -52.58
C ASN A 4 28.67 -43.55 -51.33
N SER A 5 29.34 -44.39 -50.57
CA SER A 5 28.87 -45.29 -49.53
C SER A 5 28.92 -44.65 -48.14
N ALA A 6 28.05 -45.15 -47.26
CA ALA A 6 28.23 -45.43 -45.82
C ALA A 6 28.90 -44.38 -44.89
N VAL A 7 28.27 -44.14 -43.73
CA VAL A 7 28.72 -44.60 -42.40
C VAL A 7 27.62 -44.28 -41.37
N LYS A 8 27.30 -45.27 -40.54
CA LYS A 8 26.44 -45.16 -39.34
C LYS A 8 27.20 -44.43 -38.23
N ALA A 9 26.54 -43.49 -37.54
CA ALA A 9 26.86 -43.17 -36.16
C ALA A 9 25.60 -42.72 -35.42
N PHE A 10 25.26 -43.47 -34.38
CA PHE A 10 24.30 -43.12 -33.34
C PHE A 10 24.72 -41.78 -32.71
N GLY A 11 23.88 -40.76 -32.83
CA GLY A 11 24.00 -39.50 -32.10
C GLY A 11 22.77 -39.32 -31.23
N ILE A 12 22.89 -39.75 -29.97
CA ILE A 12 21.94 -39.42 -28.90
C ILE A 12 21.89 -37.89 -28.83
N LEU A 13 20.75 -37.28 -29.20
CA LEU A 13 20.54 -35.87 -28.89
C LEU A 13 20.30 -35.79 -27.38
N SER A 14 21.36 -35.43 -26.66
CA SER A 14 21.29 -35.02 -25.27
C SER A 14 20.39 -33.79 -25.18
N VAL A 15 19.19 -33.96 -24.64
CA VAL A 15 18.40 -32.85 -24.12
C VAL A 15 19.14 -32.38 -22.87
N SER A 16 19.96 -31.34 -23.03
CA SER A 16 20.51 -30.61 -21.90
C SER A 16 19.34 -29.97 -21.16
N ALA A 17 19.04 -30.48 -19.97
CA ALA A 17 18.15 -29.85 -19.02
C ALA A 17 18.66 -28.44 -18.72
N LEU A 18 17.97 -27.43 -19.24
CA LEU A 18 18.02 -26.10 -18.66
C LEU A 18 17.20 -26.18 -17.38
N ILE A 19 17.89 -26.22 -16.25
CA ILE A 19 17.30 -26.07 -14.92
C ILE A 19 16.75 -24.65 -14.86
N ALA A 20 15.46 -24.50 -15.14
CA ALA A 20 14.68 -23.35 -14.72
C ALA A 20 14.41 -23.51 -13.22
N CYS A 21 15.11 -22.73 -12.41
CA CYS A 21 14.83 -22.59 -11.00
C CYS A 21 13.80 -21.47 -10.83
N GLY A 22 12.69 -21.76 -10.15
CA GLY A 22 11.77 -20.76 -9.58
C GLY A 22 10.77 -20.15 -10.55
N GLY A 23 9.64 -20.83 -10.76
CA GLY A 23 8.50 -20.30 -11.51
C GLY A 23 7.33 -21.27 -11.46
N SER A 24 6.68 -21.39 -10.31
CA SER A 24 5.35 -22.00 -10.23
C SER A 24 4.34 -21.02 -10.82
N GLY A 25 4.17 -21.10 -12.14
CA GLY A 25 2.96 -20.62 -12.78
C GLY A 25 1.82 -21.56 -12.39
N ASP A 26 0.96 -21.09 -11.48
CA ASP A 26 -0.34 -21.72 -11.23
C ASP A 26 -1.44 -20.95 -11.97
N ASN A 27 -2.24 -21.71 -12.71
CA ASN A 27 -3.37 -21.29 -13.55
C ASN A 27 -4.60 -20.97 -12.65
N PRO A 28 -5.56 -20.11 -13.06
CA PRO A 28 -6.32 -19.23 -12.17
C PRO A 28 -7.72 -19.74 -11.77
N VAL A 29 -7.89 -20.97 -11.29
CA VAL A 29 -9.25 -21.45 -10.87
C VAL A 29 -9.32 -22.47 -9.72
N THR A 30 -8.25 -22.69 -8.96
CA THR A 30 -8.32 -23.49 -7.73
C THR A 30 -7.42 -22.88 -6.69
N GLY A 31 -7.98 -22.57 -5.52
CA GLY A 31 -7.35 -21.85 -4.42
C GLY A 31 -5.87 -22.19 -4.26
N GLY A 32 -5.05 -21.14 -4.32
CA GLY A 32 -3.63 -21.22 -4.06
C GLY A 32 -3.40 -21.92 -2.72
N THR A 33 -2.48 -22.86 -2.70
CA THR A 33 -1.95 -23.37 -1.44
C THR A 33 -1.39 -22.18 -0.69
N VAL A 34 -1.89 -21.95 0.53
CA VAL A 34 -1.33 -21.00 1.48
C VAL A 34 0.18 -21.25 1.51
N ASP A 35 0.97 -20.22 1.20
CA ASP A 35 2.40 -20.28 1.36
C ASP A 35 2.69 -20.58 2.84
N THR A 36 3.17 -21.79 3.12
CA THR A 36 3.48 -22.22 4.49
C THR A 36 4.89 -21.82 4.91
N ASP A 37 5.70 -21.29 3.99
CA ASP A 37 7.02 -20.77 4.30
C ASP A 37 6.88 -19.31 4.76
N VAL A 38 6.50 -19.15 6.04
CA VAL A 38 6.53 -17.83 6.70
C VAL A 38 7.96 -17.32 6.66
N ASP A 39 8.20 -16.22 5.93
CA ASP A 39 9.48 -15.51 5.98
C ASP A 39 9.70 -15.08 7.45
N PRO A 40 10.76 -15.57 8.13
CA PRO A 40 10.99 -15.24 9.53
C PRO A 40 11.29 -13.74 9.76
N THR A 41 11.43 -12.96 8.69
CA THR A 41 11.59 -11.50 8.71
C THR A 41 10.32 -10.72 8.37
N ASP A 42 9.23 -11.39 7.98
CA ASP A 42 7.93 -10.76 7.74
C ASP A 42 7.32 -10.27 9.07
N PRO A 43 7.02 -8.96 9.20
CA PRO A 43 6.40 -8.44 10.42
C PRO A 43 4.91 -8.79 10.58
N ASN A 44 4.26 -9.37 9.57
CA ASN A 44 2.84 -9.76 9.58
C ASN A 44 2.52 -11.03 10.41
N VAL A 45 3.25 -11.25 11.51
CA VAL A 45 3.05 -12.37 12.43
C VAL A 45 2.14 -12.05 13.62
N VAL A 46 1.82 -10.76 13.82
CA VAL A 46 1.01 -10.29 14.95
C VAL A 46 -0.43 -10.04 14.48
N THR A 47 -1.40 -10.65 15.17
CA THR A 47 -2.81 -10.44 14.87
C THR A 47 -3.24 -9.00 15.13
N GLY A 48 -4.07 -8.44 14.25
CA GLY A 48 -4.63 -7.09 14.39
C GLY A 48 -3.75 -5.97 13.86
N GLN A 49 -2.63 -6.29 13.20
CA GLN A 49 -1.84 -5.34 12.44
C GLN A 49 -1.41 -5.95 11.12
N LYS A 50 -1.26 -5.11 10.11
CA LYS A 50 -0.74 -5.51 8.80
C LYS A 50 0.24 -4.46 8.28
N PHE A 51 1.24 -4.93 7.55
CA PHE A 51 2.30 -4.14 6.94
C PHE A 51 2.37 -4.48 5.47
N ALA A 52 2.36 -3.44 4.63
CA ALA A 52 2.85 -3.55 3.26
C ALA A 52 4.35 -3.82 3.33
N PHE A 53 4.74 -5.10 3.28
CA PHE A 53 6.12 -5.55 3.45
C PHE A 53 6.57 -6.41 2.28
N ASP A 54 7.51 -5.87 1.51
CA ASP A 54 8.20 -6.56 0.43
C ASP A 54 9.56 -5.86 0.24
N ARG A 55 10.59 -6.51 0.79
CA ARG A 55 11.97 -5.99 0.73
C ARG A 55 12.49 -5.87 -0.70
N SER A 56 11.97 -6.66 -1.65
CA SER A 56 12.44 -6.65 -3.04
C SER A 56 12.10 -5.35 -3.77
N VAL A 57 11.06 -4.66 -3.32
CA VAL A 57 10.62 -3.36 -3.82
C VAL A 57 10.81 -2.23 -2.80
N GLY A 58 11.48 -2.47 -1.67
CA GLY A 58 11.73 -1.44 -0.67
C GLY A 58 10.54 -1.13 0.25
N LEU A 59 9.56 -2.01 0.35
CA LEU A 59 8.49 -1.89 1.35
C LEU A 59 8.95 -2.56 2.65
N VAL A 60 9.29 -1.74 3.65
CA VAL A 60 10.11 -2.21 4.79
C VAL A 60 9.61 -1.74 6.15
N ALA A 61 8.70 -0.76 6.24
CA ALA A 61 8.19 -0.33 7.54
C ALA A 61 7.52 -1.49 8.29
N ASN A 62 7.85 -1.65 9.57
CA ASN A 62 7.33 -2.77 10.39
C ASN A 62 6.75 -2.33 11.75
N SER A 63 6.62 -1.03 11.96
CA SER A 63 5.93 -0.46 13.11
C SER A 63 5.56 0.99 12.81
N ILE A 64 4.42 1.43 13.33
CA ILE A 64 4.07 2.84 13.49
C ILE A 64 3.51 3.02 14.90
N GLU A 65 4.04 3.97 15.65
CA GLU A 65 3.56 4.37 16.96
C GLU A 65 3.14 5.83 16.88
N PHE A 66 1.90 6.14 17.28
CA PHE A 66 1.45 7.51 17.43
C PHE A 66 1.64 7.98 18.87
N ARG A 67 2.23 9.17 19.02
CA ARG A 67 2.45 9.83 20.29
C ARG A 67 1.74 11.17 20.30
N GLU A 68 0.63 11.22 21.02
CA GLU A 68 0.00 12.47 21.43
C GLU A 68 0.82 13.05 22.59
N ASN A 69 1.58 14.12 22.30
CA ASN A 69 2.46 14.73 23.28
C ASN A 69 1.67 15.58 24.28
N VAL A 70 0.76 16.42 23.78
CA VAL A 70 -0.20 17.17 24.59
C VAL A 70 -1.63 16.83 24.17
N ALA A 71 -2.41 16.33 25.14
CA ALA A 71 -3.80 15.92 24.90
C ALA A 71 -4.63 17.03 24.23
N GLY A 72 -5.14 16.74 23.04
CA GLY A 72 -5.98 17.65 22.24
C GLY A 72 -5.23 18.78 21.52
N ASP A 73 -3.89 18.78 21.53
CA ASP A 73 -3.07 19.67 20.71
C ASP A 73 -2.35 18.87 19.61
N PRO A 74 -2.89 18.84 18.38
CA PRO A 74 -2.28 18.08 17.30
C PRO A 74 -0.95 18.65 16.79
N SER A 75 -0.53 19.85 17.24
CA SER A 75 0.61 20.55 16.64
C SER A 75 1.96 19.97 17.04
N ASP A 76 2.03 19.22 18.14
CA ASP A 76 3.24 18.58 18.64
C ASP A 76 3.20 17.05 18.60
N ASP A 77 2.16 16.47 18.00
CA ASP A 77 2.07 15.03 17.79
C ASP A 77 3.30 14.49 17.05
N GLN A 78 3.68 13.26 17.39
CA GLN A 78 4.78 12.56 16.75
C GLN A 78 4.39 11.17 16.28
N LEU A 79 5.10 10.70 15.26
CA LEU A 79 5.13 9.29 14.90
C LEU A 79 6.51 8.71 15.21
N VAL A 80 6.53 7.43 15.58
CA VAL A 80 7.73 6.61 15.54
C VAL A 80 7.53 5.47 14.57
N ILE A 81 8.30 5.48 13.49
CA ILE A 81 8.25 4.49 12.41
C ILE A 81 9.54 3.70 12.43
N ASN A 82 9.44 2.38 12.40
CA ASN A 82 10.62 1.51 12.46
C ASN A 82 10.93 0.87 11.10
N ASN A 83 12.22 0.53 10.93
CA ASN A 83 12.76 -0.27 9.82
C ASN A 83 12.76 0.42 8.45
N ILE A 84 12.64 1.76 8.40
CA ILE A 84 12.92 2.54 7.21
C ILE A 84 14.40 2.95 7.21
N PRO A 85 15.21 2.52 6.21
CA PRO A 85 16.60 2.92 6.13
C PRO A 85 16.78 4.40 5.79
N PHE A 86 17.84 4.98 6.36
CA PHE A 86 18.31 6.35 6.11
C PHE A 86 17.34 7.47 6.49
N ASP A 87 16.27 7.19 7.24
CA ASP A 87 15.34 8.22 7.70
C ASP A 87 15.86 8.95 8.95
N THR A 88 16.14 8.24 10.03
CA THR A 88 16.52 8.71 11.36
C THR A 88 17.25 7.60 12.12
N THR A 89 17.84 7.91 13.27
CA THR A 89 18.31 6.90 14.22
C THR A 89 17.23 6.45 15.21
N THR A 90 16.22 7.28 15.45
CA THR A 90 15.19 7.09 16.49
C THR A 90 13.85 6.60 15.95
N GLY A 91 13.63 6.70 14.63
CA GLY A 91 12.35 6.47 13.97
C GLY A 91 11.40 7.67 14.02
N GLU A 92 11.83 8.83 14.54
CA GLU A 92 10.92 9.92 14.91
C GLU A 92 10.54 10.84 13.74
N TYR A 93 9.26 11.19 13.68
CA TYR A 93 8.68 12.12 12.71
C TYR A 93 7.83 13.16 13.45
N ASP A 94 8.08 14.44 13.15
CA ASP A 94 7.32 15.56 13.70
C ASP A 94 6.12 15.88 12.83
N ARG A 95 4.99 16.24 13.45
CA ARG A 95 3.85 16.80 12.73
C ARG A 95 4.26 18.12 12.06
N THR A 96 4.00 18.22 10.77
CA THR A 96 4.31 19.40 9.95
C THR A 96 3.08 20.03 9.32
N GLY A 97 1.95 19.32 9.31
CA GLY A 97 0.71 19.83 8.76
C GLY A 97 -0.46 18.89 8.93
N THR A 98 -1.55 19.23 8.23
CA THR A 98 -2.77 18.44 8.15
C THR A 98 -3.31 18.53 6.72
N LEU A 99 -3.69 17.40 6.16
CA LEU A 99 -4.32 17.31 4.84
C LEU A 99 -5.76 17.86 4.87
N PRO A 100 -6.34 18.23 3.71
CA PRO A 100 -7.71 18.76 3.66
C PRO A 100 -8.79 17.85 4.23
N ASN A 101 -8.57 16.53 4.27
CA ASN A 101 -9.46 15.55 4.88
C ASN A 101 -9.16 15.29 6.37
N GLY A 102 -8.27 16.08 7.00
CA GLY A 102 -7.97 16.03 8.43
C GLY A 102 -6.82 15.10 8.83
N TRP A 103 -6.22 14.36 7.89
CA TRP A 103 -5.11 13.45 8.20
C TRP A 103 -3.83 14.21 8.54
N GLY A 104 -3.05 13.72 9.51
CA GLY A 104 -1.79 14.35 9.90
C GLY A 104 -0.70 14.14 8.83
N LEU A 105 0.09 15.17 8.57
CA LEU A 105 1.28 15.12 7.73
C LEU A 105 2.52 15.27 8.62
N TYR A 106 3.49 14.38 8.47
CA TYR A 106 4.67 14.28 9.31
C TYR A 106 5.95 14.22 8.46
N GLN A 107 7.08 14.63 9.04
CA GLN A 107 8.40 14.53 8.41
C GLN A 107 9.44 14.03 9.41
N ASN A 108 10.41 13.26 8.93
CA ASN A 108 11.48 12.74 9.78
C ASN A 108 12.32 13.88 10.40
N THR A 109 12.65 13.75 11.69
CA THR A 109 13.34 14.80 12.48
C THR A 109 14.79 15.05 12.03
N GLU A 110 15.47 14.00 11.59
CA GLU A 110 16.89 14.02 11.20
C GLU A 110 17.15 14.37 9.72
N ARG A 111 16.15 14.83 8.96
CA ARG A 111 16.23 15.07 7.50
C ARG A 111 17.36 15.99 7.01
N ASN A 112 17.90 16.83 7.90
CA ASN A 112 18.98 17.77 7.58
C ASN A 112 20.37 17.27 8.03
N LEU A 113 20.48 16.06 8.58
CA LEU A 113 21.75 15.47 9.00
C LEU A 113 22.42 14.74 7.83
N GLU A 114 23.75 14.68 7.86
CA GLU A 114 24.53 13.98 6.83
C GLU A 114 24.16 12.50 6.76
N GLY A 115 23.96 11.98 5.54
CA GLY A 115 23.58 10.58 5.33
C GLY A 115 22.13 10.25 5.69
N ARG A 116 21.26 11.26 5.85
CA ARG A 116 19.82 11.10 6.02
C ARG A 116 19.07 11.56 4.78
N LEU A 117 18.01 10.83 4.45
CA LEU A 117 17.06 11.19 3.40
C LEU A 117 15.84 11.85 4.03
N GLN A 118 15.17 12.70 3.25
CA GLN A 118 13.88 13.22 3.64
C GLN A 118 12.81 12.15 3.44
N TYR A 119 11.93 12.02 4.42
CA TYR A 119 10.73 11.20 4.38
C TYR A 119 9.53 12.01 4.84
N PHE A 120 8.39 11.65 4.26
CA PHE A 120 7.09 12.18 4.64
C PHE A 120 6.24 11.01 5.09
N ALA A 121 5.40 11.25 6.08
CA ALA A 121 4.42 10.28 6.53
C ALA A 121 3.03 10.92 6.63
N VAL A 122 2.00 10.13 6.33
CA VAL A 122 0.60 10.51 6.47
C VAL A 122 -0.04 9.49 7.39
N PHE A 123 -0.72 9.95 8.43
CA PHE A 123 -1.28 9.08 9.47
C PHE A 123 -2.59 9.63 10.01
N ASN A 124 -3.48 8.72 10.40
CA ASN A 124 -4.67 9.05 11.15
C ASN A 124 -5.12 7.88 12.05
N GLN A 125 -5.96 8.22 13.03
CA GLN A 125 -6.71 7.27 13.83
C GLN A 125 -8.20 7.50 13.58
N SER A 126 -8.97 6.43 13.69
CA SER A 126 -10.44 6.52 13.79
C SER A 126 -10.85 7.39 14.97
N ALA A 127 -12.08 7.92 14.92
CA ALA A 127 -12.60 8.79 15.99
C ALA A 127 -12.69 8.09 17.37
N THR A 128 -12.76 6.76 17.38
CA THR A 128 -12.75 5.91 18.58
C THR A 128 -11.36 5.40 18.95
N ALA A 129 -10.37 5.62 18.07
CA ALA A 129 -9.05 4.99 18.11
C ALA A 129 -9.07 3.44 18.10
N ASP A 130 -10.16 2.83 17.62
CA ASP A 130 -10.26 1.38 17.48
C ASP A 130 -9.46 0.87 16.28
N VAL A 131 -9.29 1.69 15.23
CA VAL A 131 -8.34 1.47 14.14
C VAL A 131 -7.48 2.69 13.84
N GLU A 132 -6.30 2.46 13.29
CA GLU A 132 -5.36 3.47 12.83
C GLU A 132 -4.56 2.98 11.63
N GLY A 133 -3.91 3.92 10.96
CA GLY A 133 -2.90 3.56 9.98
C GLY A 133 -2.23 4.76 9.36
N GLY A 134 -1.13 4.48 8.67
CA GLY A 134 -0.37 5.49 7.98
C GLY A 134 0.59 4.91 6.96
N VAL A 135 1.17 5.81 6.18
CA VAL A 135 2.17 5.50 5.17
C VAL A 135 3.37 6.41 5.35
N ALA A 136 4.55 5.95 4.96
CA ALA A 136 5.76 6.76 4.89
C ALA A 136 6.52 6.46 3.60
N ALA A 137 7.04 7.51 2.97
CA ALA A 137 7.72 7.44 1.67
C ALA A 137 8.70 8.60 1.48
N SER A 138 9.61 8.46 0.52
CA SER A 138 10.64 9.46 0.21
C SER A 138 10.48 10.02 -1.20
N PRO A 139 10.78 11.32 -1.45
CA PRO A 139 10.88 11.87 -2.81
C PRO A 139 12.03 11.30 -3.64
N GLN A 140 12.80 10.35 -3.11
CA GLN A 140 13.96 9.78 -3.79
C GLN A 140 13.69 8.46 -4.50
N TYR A 141 12.43 8.08 -4.69
CA TYR A 141 12.05 6.87 -5.41
C TYR A 141 12.60 6.86 -6.86
N ARG A 142 13.46 5.88 -7.17
CA ARG A 142 14.06 5.65 -8.50
C ARG A 142 13.69 4.26 -9.00
N GLY A 143 12.55 4.14 -9.70
CA GLY A 143 12.01 2.89 -10.28
C GLY A 143 11.68 1.77 -9.27
N SER A 144 12.67 1.26 -8.57
CA SER A 144 12.56 0.25 -7.49
C SER A 144 13.47 0.54 -6.29
N ILE A 145 14.20 1.66 -6.34
CA ILE A 145 15.15 2.06 -5.31
C ILE A 145 14.48 3.19 -4.52
N GLY A 146 13.86 2.83 -3.41
CA GLY A 146 13.20 3.76 -2.50
C GLY A 146 12.50 2.99 -1.39
N ASN A 147 12.86 3.26 -0.14
CA ASN A 147 12.21 2.61 0.98
C ASN A 147 10.90 3.33 1.31
N ALA A 148 9.88 2.57 1.65
CA ALA A 148 8.59 3.08 2.05
C ALA A 148 7.89 2.04 2.95
N GLY A 149 6.67 2.37 3.38
CA GLY A 149 5.79 1.37 3.96
C GLY A 149 4.41 1.92 4.25
N ALA A 150 3.46 1.00 4.38
CA ALA A 150 2.11 1.26 4.86
C ALA A 150 1.84 0.34 6.03
N VAL A 151 1.23 0.88 7.07
CA VAL A 151 0.92 0.16 8.31
C VAL A 151 -0.53 0.44 8.68
N ILE A 152 -1.24 -0.61 9.03
CA ILE A 152 -2.58 -0.53 9.62
C ILE A 152 -2.61 -1.35 10.91
N ARG A 153 -3.38 -0.88 11.87
CA ARG A 153 -3.50 -1.53 13.17
C ARG A 153 -4.89 -1.30 13.75
N ARG A 154 -5.40 -2.28 14.48
CA ARG A 154 -6.51 -2.09 15.42
C ARG A 154 -6.01 -2.01 16.86
N SER A 155 -6.72 -1.27 17.70
CA SER A 155 -6.50 -1.31 19.14
C SER A 155 -7.29 -2.46 19.78
N GLY A 156 -6.79 -3.00 20.89
CA GLY A 156 -7.54 -3.90 21.76
C GLY A 156 -7.62 -5.39 21.36
N THR A 157 -8.42 -6.10 22.16
CA THR A 157 -8.71 -7.56 22.14
C THR A 157 -9.53 -8.01 20.92
N PRO A 158 -9.72 -9.33 20.70
CA PRO A 158 -10.38 -9.86 19.50
C PRO A 158 -11.73 -9.21 19.19
N VAL A 159 -11.96 -8.95 17.90
CA VAL A 159 -13.18 -8.35 17.37
C VAL A 159 -14.28 -9.39 17.23
N SER A 160 -15.51 -9.06 17.64
CA SER A 160 -16.66 -9.93 17.43
C SER A 160 -17.37 -9.58 16.12
N LEU A 161 -16.95 -10.22 15.03
CA LEU A 161 -17.57 -9.99 13.71
C LEU A 161 -19.00 -10.55 13.66
N PRO A 162 -19.95 -9.85 13.01
CA PRO A 162 -21.24 -10.39 12.66
C PRO A 162 -21.11 -11.69 11.85
N VAL A 163 -22.08 -12.59 12.00
CA VAL A 163 -22.14 -13.87 11.25
C VAL A 163 -23.01 -13.81 10.01
N ALA A 164 -23.75 -12.72 9.82
CA ALA A 164 -24.66 -12.50 8.70
C ALA A 164 -24.97 -11.00 8.54
N GLY A 165 -25.45 -10.62 7.36
CA GLY A 165 -25.91 -9.27 7.04
C GLY A 165 -24.92 -8.50 6.17
N ILE A 166 -25.46 -7.53 5.44
CA ILE A 166 -24.71 -6.65 4.53
C ILE A 166 -24.58 -5.27 5.18
N PHE A 167 -23.34 -4.81 5.34
CA PHE A 167 -23.00 -3.57 6.01
C PHE A 167 -22.19 -2.68 5.07
N ASN A 168 -22.39 -1.36 5.15
CA ASN A 168 -21.59 -0.38 4.43
C ASN A 168 -20.77 0.38 5.46
N TYR A 169 -19.50 0.60 5.13
CA TYR A 169 -18.55 1.37 5.91
C TYR A 169 -18.08 2.53 5.05
N THR A 170 -18.14 3.73 5.59
CA THR A 170 -17.71 4.94 4.89
C THR A 170 -16.66 5.67 5.70
N GLY A 171 -15.79 6.39 5.00
CA GLY A 171 -14.73 7.15 5.65
C GLY A 171 -13.80 7.75 4.63
N SER A 172 -12.53 7.85 4.99
CA SER A 172 -11.54 8.59 4.22
C SER A 172 -10.35 7.71 3.83
N TYR A 173 -9.76 8.08 2.71
CA TYR A 173 -8.52 7.52 2.20
C TYR A 173 -7.46 8.62 2.15
N SER A 174 -6.22 8.28 2.52
CA SER A 174 -5.07 9.15 2.32
C SER A 174 -3.81 8.36 2.10
N GLY A 175 -2.88 8.97 1.34
CA GLY A 175 -1.66 8.29 0.95
C GLY A 175 -0.58 9.21 0.40
N ILE A 176 0.51 8.60 -0.03
CA ILE A 176 1.63 9.24 -0.71
C ILE A 176 1.86 8.49 -2.03
N ARG A 177 1.99 9.26 -3.12
CA ARG A 177 2.46 8.78 -4.42
C ARG A 177 3.93 9.11 -4.54
N GLU A 178 4.77 8.10 -4.61
CA GLU A 178 6.14 8.19 -5.07
C GLU A 178 6.16 8.24 -6.59
N ILE A 179 6.79 9.28 -7.14
CA ILE A 179 6.90 9.50 -8.58
C ILE A 179 8.36 9.30 -8.95
N ASP A 180 8.60 8.39 -9.89
CA ASP A 180 9.95 8.09 -10.33
C ASP A 180 10.64 9.33 -10.91
N ASN A 181 11.69 9.78 -10.25
CA ASN A 181 12.48 10.93 -10.65
C ASN A 181 13.85 10.55 -11.22
N ASP A 182 14.01 9.32 -11.73
CA ASP A 182 15.22 8.89 -12.45
C ASP A 182 15.44 9.71 -13.73
N LEU A 183 14.36 10.10 -14.39
CA LEU A 183 14.40 10.92 -15.62
C LEU A 183 14.38 12.43 -15.36
N ASP A 184 14.22 12.88 -14.11
CA ASP A 184 14.18 14.30 -13.78
C ASP A 184 15.58 14.91 -13.65
N THR A 185 16.12 15.33 -14.78
CA THR A 185 17.39 16.07 -14.86
C THR A 185 17.26 17.55 -14.49
N THR A 186 16.04 18.03 -14.25
CA THR A 186 15.74 19.46 -14.02
C THR A 186 15.47 19.78 -12.55
N GLY A 187 15.21 18.77 -11.71
CA GLY A 187 14.84 18.92 -10.31
C GLY A 187 13.45 19.56 -10.13
N THR A 188 12.56 19.39 -11.12
CA THR A 188 11.21 19.98 -11.12
C THR A 188 10.13 18.98 -10.72
N VAL A 189 10.42 17.69 -10.74
CA VAL A 189 9.52 16.64 -10.28
C VAL A 189 9.63 16.55 -8.76
N PRO A 190 8.51 16.69 -8.03
CA PRO A 190 8.54 16.76 -6.57
C PRO A 190 8.99 15.45 -5.90
N GLY A 191 9.08 14.34 -6.65
CA GLY A 191 9.45 13.01 -6.17
C GLY A 191 8.34 12.34 -5.36
N ILE A 192 7.49 13.11 -4.69
CA ILE A 192 6.22 12.65 -4.12
C ILE A 192 5.07 13.63 -4.36
N THR A 193 3.84 13.12 -4.28
CA THR A 193 2.61 13.90 -4.08
C THR A 193 1.74 13.26 -3.00
N LEU A 194 0.89 14.04 -2.35
CA LEU A 194 -0.04 13.58 -1.32
C LEU A 194 -1.41 13.30 -1.91
N VAL A 195 -2.10 12.26 -1.44
CA VAL A 195 -3.43 11.88 -1.94
C VAL A 195 -4.45 11.90 -0.80
N THR A 196 -5.65 12.36 -1.11
CA THR A 196 -6.85 12.20 -0.28
C THR A 196 -7.98 11.60 -1.13
N GLY A 197 -8.95 10.94 -0.51
CA GLY A 197 -10.18 10.52 -1.16
C GLY A 197 -11.23 10.04 -0.15
N ASP A 198 -12.39 9.65 -0.66
CA ASP A 198 -13.48 9.05 0.11
C ASP A 198 -13.46 7.54 -0.08
N ALA A 199 -13.54 6.80 1.02
CA ALA A 199 -13.52 5.34 1.02
C ALA A 199 -14.91 4.77 1.34
N LEU A 200 -15.30 3.75 0.57
CA LEU A 200 -16.48 2.94 0.82
C LEU A 200 -16.06 1.47 0.79
N VAL A 201 -16.43 0.73 1.83
CA VAL A 201 -16.27 -0.72 1.91
C VAL A 201 -17.63 -1.34 2.21
N ARG A 202 -17.95 -2.45 1.54
CA ARG A 202 -19.20 -3.19 1.74
C ARG A 202 -18.83 -4.60 2.15
N VAL A 203 -19.42 -5.06 3.24
CA VAL A 203 -19.15 -6.37 3.82
C VAL A 203 -20.44 -7.16 3.82
N ASP A 204 -20.45 -8.34 3.21
CA ASP A 204 -21.49 -9.35 3.40
C ASP A 204 -20.96 -10.43 4.33
N TYR A 205 -21.35 -10.40 5.60
CA TYR A 205 -20.90 -11.41 6.56
C TYR A 205 -21.55 -12.78 6.37
N GLY A 206 -22.61 -12.89 5.57
CA GLY A 206 -23.35 -14.12 5.37
C GLY A 206 -22.90 -14.93 4.15
N ASP A 207 -22.25 -14.30 3.19
CA ASP A 207 -21.89 -14.95 1.92
C ASP A 207 -20.74 -15.96 2.07
N PHE A 208 -20.69 -16.91 1.13
CA PHE A 208 -19.84 -18.11 1.18
C PHE A 208 -19.97 -18.93 2.48
N ASP A 209 -21.21 -19.27 2.84
CA ASP A 209 -21.55 -20.17 3.95
C ASP A 209 -20.82 -19.79 5.26
N VAL A 210 -20.90 -18.50 5.62
CA VAL A 210 -20.28 -17.82 6.77
C VAL A 210 -18.83 -17.38 6.65
N THR A 211 -18.13 -17.54 5.52
CA THR A 211 -16.80 -16.90 5.38
C THR A 211 -16.96 -15.39 5.40
N GLY A 212 -17.88 -14.89 4.58
CA GLY A 212 -18.13 -13.48 4.33
C GLY A 212 -17.29 -12.95 3.17
N ASP A 213 -17.86 -11.99 2.47
CA ASP A 213 -17.27 -11.31 1.32
C ASP A 213 -17.13 -9.81 1.60
N ILE A 214 -16.11 -9.19 0.99
CA ILE A 214 -15.85 -7.77 1.11
C ILE A 214 -15.36 -7.18 -0.22
N VAL A 215 -15.95 -6.04 -0.58
CA VAL A 215 -15.56 -5.22 -1.74
C VAL A 215 -15.46 -3.76 -1.33
N GLY A 216 -14.76 -2.95 -2.13
CA GLY A 216 -14.68 -1.53 -1.82
C GLY A 216 -14.33 -0.65 -3.00
N SER A 217 -14.30 0.65 -2.72
CA SER A 217 -13.89 1.66 -3.69
C SER A 217 -13.33 2.89 -2.99
N ILE A 218 -12.45 3.59 -3.69
CA ILE A 218 -11.94 4.90 -3.30
C ILE A 218 -12.34 5.88 -4.39
N SER A 219 -13.01 6.96 -4.00
CA SER A 219 -13.56 7.97 -4.91
C SER A 219 -13.13 9.38 -4.52
N ASN A 220 -13.47 10.36 -5.37
CA ASN A 220 -13.16 11.78 -5.13
C ASN A 220 -11.67 12.02 -4.80
N ARG A 221 -10.80 11.29 -5.51
CA ARG A 221 -9.37 11.28 -5.22
C ARG A 221 -8.73 12.58 -5.68
N ASN A 222 -8.07 13.28 -4.77
CA ASN A 222 -7.42 14.56 -4.99
C ASN A 222 -5.94 14.48 -4.62
N VAL A 223 -5.11 15.16 -5.41
CA VAL A 223 -3.66 15.20 -5.32
C VAL A 223 -3.21 16.57 -4.86
N TYR A 224 -2.23 16.60 -3.97
CA TYR A 224 -1.64 17.80 -3.41
C TYR A 224 -0.12 17.72 -3.45
N ASP A 225 0.53 18.87 -3.45
CA ASP A 225 1.96 18.94 -3.11
C ASP A 225 2.16 18.74 -1.59
N VAL A 226 3.41 18.67 -1.16
CA VAL A 226 3.78 18.50 0.25
C VAL A 226 3.44 19.70 1.14
N ASN A 227 3.04 20.83 0.56
CA ASN A 227 2.58 22.03 1.27
C ASN A 227 1.05 22.10 1.33
N GLY A 228 0.33 21.12 0.78
CA GLY A 228 -1.13 21.08 0.74
C GLY A 228 -1.75 21.87 -0.42
N THR A 229 -0.97 22.31 -1.42
CA THR A 229 -1.49 22.94 -2.63
C THR A 229 -2.16 21.90 -3.51
N PHE A 230 -3.41 22.13 -3.91
CA PHE A 230 -4.12 21.24 -4.83
C PHE A 230 -3.48 21.21 -6.21
N LEU A 231 -3.18 20.00 -6.70
CA LEU A 231 -2.57 19.76 -8.01
C LEU A 231 -3.57 19.19 -9.02
N GLY A 232 -4.58 18.44 -8.54
CA GLY A 232 -5.53 17.79 -9.44
C GLY A 232 -6.35 16.68 -8.81
N SER A 233 -7.15 16.03 -9.64
CA SER A 233 -7.94 14.86 -9.26
C SER A 233 -7.49 13.61 -10.02
N LEU A 234 -7.64 12.44 -9.40
CA LEU A 234 -7.33 11.13 -9.96
C LEU A 234 -8.61 10.34 -10.24
N SER A 235 -8.49 9.31 -11.07
CA SER A 235 -9.56 8.33 -11.27
C SER A 235 -9.86 7.57 -9.97
N ASN A 236 -11.09 7.09 -9.85
CA ASN A 236 -11.50 6.25 -8.73
C ASN A 236 -10.75 4.91 -8.77
N VAL A 237 -10.63 4.26 -7.61
CA VAL A 237 -10.02 2.94 -7.45
C VAL A 237 -11.12 1.95 -7.05
N SER A 238 -11.14 0.80 -7.71
CA SER A 238 -11.92 -0.37 -7.29
C SER A 238 -11.05 -1.27 -6.44
N LEU A 239 -11.58 -1.71 -5.30
CA LEU A 239 -11.00 -2.75 -4.46
C LEU A 239 -11.76 -4.04 -4.80
N ALA A 240 -11.05 -5.01 -5.39
CA ALA A 240 -11.62 -6.28 -5.80
C ALA A 240 -12.08 -7.09 -4.59
N GLU A 241 -12.96 -8.06 -4.86
CA GLU A 241 -13.51 -9.00 -3.90
C GLU A 241 -12.40 -9.66 -3.06
N ALA A 242 -12.54 -9.63 -1.74
CA ALA A 242 -11.64 -10.28 -0.80
C ALA A 242 -12.44 -11.10 0.22
N LEU A 243 -11.79 -12.08 0.84
CA LEU A 243 -12.40 -12.92 1.86
C LEU A 243 -12.05 -12.41 3.26
N ILE A 244 -12.96 -12.63 4.21
CA ILE A 244 -12.73 -12.38 5.62
C ILE A 244 -11.98 -13.56 6.25
N ASP A 245 -10.80 -13.32 6.81
CA ASP A 245 -10.14 -14.27 7.72
C ASP A 245 -10.73 -14.10 9.13
N ARG A 246 -11.72 -14.94 9.46
CA ARG A 246 -12.40 -14.86 10.76
C ARG A 246 -11.53 -15.21 11.97
N PRO A 247 -10.64 -16.21 11.93
CA PRO A 247 -9.69 -16.48 13.02
C PRO A 247 -8.86 -15.27 13.45
N THR A 248 -8.34 -14.49 12.50
CA THR A 248 -7.51 -13.31 12.78
C THR A 248 -8.30 -12.01 12.74
N GLN A 249 -9.55 -12.07 12.24
CA GLN A 249 -10.44 -10.94 11.95
C GLN A 249 -9.75 -9.90 11.06
N THR A 250 -9.11 -10.39 9.99
CA THR A 250 -8.52 -9.57 8.93
C THR A 250 -9.26 -9.77 7.61
N ILE A 251 -8.89 -8.96 6.64
CA ILE A 251 -9.31 -9.07 5.25
C ILE A 251 -8.12 -9.64 4.50
N ASN A 252 -8.31 -10.70 3.72
CA ASN A 252 -7.24 -11.27 2.92
C ASN A 252 -6.80 -10.31 1.81
N GLU A 253 -5.56 -10.45 1.34
CA GLU A 253 -5.09 -9.67 0.21
C GLU A 253 -5.95 -9.93 -1.04
N SER A 254 -6.29 -8.86 -1.74
CA SER A 254 -6.92 -8.93 -3.06
C SER A 254 -6.46 -7.78 -3.96
N GLY A 255 -6.88 -7.80 -5.22
CA GLY A 255 -6.49 -6.82 -6.23
C GLY A 255 -7.12 -5.44 -6.02
N ALA A 256 -6.40 -4.40 -6.39
CA ALA A 256 -6.90 -3.03 -6.50
C ALA A 256 -6.55 -2.45 -7.87
N SER A 257 -7.43 -1.63 -8.45
CA SER A 257 -7.19 -1.04 -9.77
C SER A 257 -7.86 0.31 -9.94
N SER A 258 -7.19 1.25 -10.61
CA SER A 258 -7.78 2.52 -11.00
C SER A 258 -8.70 2.34 -12.22
N GLN A 259 -9.78 3.12 -12.29
CA GLN A 259 -10.78 3.01 -13.36
C GLN A 259 -10.26 3.44 -14.74
N ASP A 260 -9.20 4.23 -14.79
CA ASP A 260 -8.50 4.57 -16.03
C ASP A 260 -7.53 3.47 -16.51
N GLY A 261 -7.36 2.40 -15.72
CA GLY A 261 -6.47 1.27 -16.03
C GLY A 261 -4.97 1.59 -15.94
N LEU A 262 -4.60 2.75 -15.39
CA LEU A 262 -3.19 3.18 -15.30
C LEU A 262 -2.47 2.62 -14.09
N LEU A 263 -3.20 2.32 -13.01
CA LEU A 263 -2.67 1.86 -11.75
C LEU A 263 -3.33 0.54 -11.32
N SER A 264 -2.53 -0.39 -10.82
CA SER A 264 -3.01 -1.65 -10.26
C SER A 264 -2.11 -2.12 -9.12
N GLY A 265 -2.64 -2.92 -8.21
CA GLY A 265 -1.87 -3.53 -7.14
C GLY A 265 -2.76 -4.29 -6.20
N THR A 266 -2.53 -4.17 -4.90
CA THR A 266 -3.23 -4.97 -3.88
C THR A 266 -3.77 -4.11 -2.75
N TRP A 267 -4.72 -4.68 -2.02
CA TRP A 267 -5.24 -4.12 -0.78
C TRP A 267 -5.46 -5.24 0.24
N GLU A 268 -5.27 -4.90 1.51
CA GLU A 268 -5.46 -5.80 2.65
C GLU A 268 -5.90 -4.98 3.87
N GLY A 269 -6.59 -5.58 4.83
CA GLY A 269 -7.20 -4.85 5.93
C GLY A 269 -7.36 -5.61 7.24
N VAL A 270 -7.74 -4.87 8.28
CA VAL A 270 -8.08 -5.38 9.60
C VAL A 270 -9.42 -4.82 10.05
N PHE A 271 -10.24 -5.65 10.69
CA PHE A 271 -11.45 -5.17 11.36
C PHE A 271 -11.09 -4.68 12.77
N GLY A 272 -11.69 -3.57 13.18
CA GLY A 272 -11.58 -3.00 14.52
C GLY A 272 -12.94 -2.66 15.13
N GLY A 273 -12.88 -2.21 16.38
CA GLY A 273 -14.01 -1.95 17.23
C GLY A 273 -14.65 -3.22 17.79
N PRO A 274 -15.39 -3.15 18.92
CA PRO A 274 -15.86 -4.34 19.62
C PRO A 274 -16.72 -5.30 18.75
N THR A 275 -17.42 -4.74 17.76
CA THR A 275 -18.34 -5.49 16.88
C THR A 275 -17.92 -5.47 15.41
N GLY A 276 -16.68 -5.09 15.08
CA GLY A 276 -16.25 -4.94 13.69
C GLY A 276 -16.89 -3.74 12.99
N ASN A 277 -17.19 -2.69 13.76
CA ASN A 277 -17.82 -1.45 13.26
C ASN A 277 -16.83 -0.51 12.56
N GLU A 278 -15.54 -0.86 12.53
CA GLU A 278 -14.49 -0.09 11.86
C GLU A 278 -13.55 -1.00 11.07
N ILE A 279 -12.96 -0.45 10.01
CA ILE A 279 -11.99 -1.14 9.17
C ILE A 279 -10.85 -0.16 8.86
N ALA A 280 -9.62 -0.65 9.03
CA ALA A 280 -8.45 -0.05 8.41
C ALA A 280 -7.96 -0.97 7.29
N ALA A 281 -7.58 -0.41 6.15
CA ALA A 281 -6.94 -1.16 5.08
C ALA A 281 -5.85 -0.31 4.42
N TYR A 282 -4.77 -0.94 3.99
CA TYR A 282 -3.82 -0.29 3.08
C TYR A 282 -4.12 -0.68 1.64
N VAL A 283 -3.69 0.17 0.72
CA VAL A 283 -3.75 -0.05 -0.73
C VAL A 283 -2.39 0.33 -1.31
N ILE A 284 -1.83 -0.57 -2.11
CA ILE A 284 -0.61 -0.34 -2.88
C ILE A 284 -1.00 -0.34 -4.34
N LEU A 285 -0.69 0.72 -5.07
CA LEU A 285 -0.93 0.80 -6.51
C LEU A 285 0.37 1.14 -7.23
N ASN A 286 0.67 0.40 -8.29
CA ASN A 286 1.80 0.64 -9.16
C ASN A 286 1.32 0.88 -10.59
N GLY A 287 2.06 1.68 -11.34
CA GLY A 287 1.78 1.92 -12.75
C GLY A 287 2.42 3.22 -13.20
N THR A 288 1.73 3.98 -14.05
CA THR A 288 2.29 5.22 -14.61
C THR A 288 1.34 6.40 -14.48
N THR A 289 1.90 7.61 -14.52
CA THR A 289 1.11 8.82 -14.68
C THR A 289 0.45 8.90 -16.07
N PRO A 290 -0.69 9.58 -16.21
CA PRO A 290 -1.37 9.71 -17.50
C PRO A 290 -0.44 10.22 -18.60
N SER A 291 -0.50 9.60 -19.78
CA SER A 291 0.34 9.92 -20.95
C SER A 291 0.00 11.26 -21.62
N THR A 292 -1.11 11.90 -21.22
CA THR A 292 -1.54 13.21 -21.71
C THR A 292 -1.98 14.06 -20.50
N PRO A 293 -1.42 15.26 -20.29
CA PRO A 293 -1.98 16.19 -19.32
C PRO A 293 -3.43 16.47 -19.70
N GLY A 294 -4.38 16.06 -18.86
CA GLY A 294 -5.78 16.42 -19.07
C GLY A 294 -5.94 17.94 -19.09
N ALA A 295 -7.00 18.45 -19.73
CA ALA A 295 -7.32 19.90 -19.72
C ALA A 295 -7.54 20.49 -18.31
N THR A 296 -7.55 19.63 -17.30
CA THR A 296 -7.50 19.85 -15.86
C THR A 296 -7.09 18.48 -15.31
N PRO A 297 -5.81 18.24 -14.97
CA PRO A 297 -5.16 18.89 -13.84
C PRO A 297 -3.74 19.43 -14.10
N THR A 298 -3.29 20.38 -13.28
CA THR A 298 -1.89 20.77 -13.12
C THR A 298 -1.12 19.74 -12.29
N ASP A 299 -1.27 18.45 -12.60
CA ASP A 299 -0.32 17.46 -12.08
C ASP A 299 1.02 17.83 -12.71
N PRO A 300 2.04 18.28 -11.95
CA PRO A 300 3.32 18.70 -12.52
C PRO A 300 4.15 17.50 -13.02
N VAL A 301 3.49 16.38 -13.29
CA VAL A 301 4.15 15.10 -13.51
C VAL A 301 4.35 14.88 -14.99
N ILE A 302 5.60 14.56 -15.32
CA ILE A 302 6.03 14.13 -16.63
C ILE A 302 5.13 12.95 -17.05
N PRO A 303 4.42 13.04 -18.18
CA PRO A 303 3.53 11.97 -18.63
C PRO A 303 4.24 10.62 -18.77
N GLY A 304 3.60 9.53 -18.32
CA GLY A 304 4.10 8.17 -18.49
C GLY A 304 5.26 7.78 -17.57
N VAL A 305 5.47 8.52 -16.48
CA VAL A 305 6.47 8.18 -15.45
C VAL A 305 5.89 7.19 -14.44
N ASP A 306 6.74 6.26 -14.00
CA ASP A 306 6.39 5.24 -13.00
C ASP A 306 5.97 5.87 -11.68
N VAL A 307 4.92 5.30 -11.08
CA VAL A 307 4.37 5.74 -9.80
C VAL A 307 4.08 4.53 -8.93
N ARG A 308 4.46 4.65 -7.66
CA ARG A 308 3.96 3.82 -6.57
C ARG A 308 3.14 4.66 -5.62
N GLU A 309 1.88 4.31 -5.45
CA GLU A 309 1.00 4.90 -4.45
C GLU A 309 0.86 3.96 -3.26
N LEU A 310 1.13 4.49 -2.08
CA LEU A 310 0.82 3.85 -0.80
C LEU A 310 -0.27 4.66 -0.15
N GLY A 311 -1.39 4.04 0.21
CA GLY A 311 -2.39 4.71 1.02
C GLY A 311 -3.08 3.81 2.00
N VAL A 312 -3.79 4.44 2.92
CA VAL A 312 -4.61 3.81 3.94
C VAL A 312 -6.02 4.38 3.85
N LEU A 313 -7.01 3.52 4.02
CA LEU A 313 -8.39 3.91 4.30
C LEU A 313 -8.74 3.56 5.74
N LEU A 314 -9.49 4.47 6.38
CA LEU A 314 -10.17 4.24 7.65
C LEU A 314 -11.66 4.47 7.43
N VAL A 315 -12.47 3.44 7.64
CA VAL A 315 -13.92 3.48 7.42
C VAL A 315 -14.68 2.93 8.62
N ALA A 316 -15.86 3.49 8.87
CA ALA A 316 -16.75 3.09 9.95
C ALA A 316 -18.19 2.94 9.42
N GLN A 317 -18.97 2.11 10.11
CA GLN A 317 -20.37 1.81 9.77
C GLN A 317 -21.31 3.00 9.99
#